data_AF-A0A4Z1NHT2-F1
#
_entry.id   AF-A0A4Z1NHT2-F1
#
_cell.length_a   1.000
_cell.length_b   1.000
_cell.length_c   1.000
_cell.angle_alpha   90.00
_cell.angle_beta   90.00
_cell.angle_gamma   90.00
#
_symmetry.space_group_name_H-M   'P 1'
#
loop_
_entity.id
_entity.type
_entity.pdbx_description
1 polymer ?
#
loop_
_entity_poly.entity_id
_entity_poly.type
_entity_poly.pdbx_seq_one_letter_code
_entity_poly.pdbx_strand_id
1 'polypeptide(L)'
;MKFFSTIFPILGLLGNIANADAVPWERLSRNDSMLLILDLQIGLYQVARDWDPTLYRDNMIAHAALGKLFDLPVVMTTSAETGPNGPLPAEILKMYPTMPLVKRQGEVDAWDNADVRAAIRATGKKQIIVAGITTDVFK
;
A
#
# COMPACT_ATOMS: atom_id res chain seq x y z
N MET A 1 -23.53 53.03 42.77
CA MET A 1 -23.29 53.30 41.34
C MET A 1 -21.90 52.79 40.97
N LYS A 2 -21.84 51.89 39.97
CA LYS A 2 -20.70 51.49 39.11
C LYS A 2 -19.51 50.77 39.82
N PHE A 3 -19.55 49.45 39.95
CA PHE A 3 -19.02 48.42 39.01
C PHE A 3 -17.53 48.60 38.67
N PHE A 4 -16.63 48.04 39.49
CA PHE A 4 -15.28 47.67 39.06
C PHE A 4 -15.31 46.18 38.67
N SER A 5 -15.57 45.93 37.39
CA SER A 5 -15.49 44.61 36.79
C SER A 5 -14.03 44.20 36.59
N THR A 6 -13.70 43.06 37.18
CA THR A 6 -12.68 42.08 36.86
C THR A 6 -12.03 42.27 35.47
N ILE A 7 -10.77 42.72 35.43
CA ILE A 7 -9.91 42.57 34.27
C ILE A 7 -9.43 41.12 34.24
N PHE A 8 -10.16 40.26 33.54
CA PHE A 8 -9.67 38.96 33.13
C PHE A 8 -8.49 39.15 32.18
N PRO A 9 -7.38 38.39 32.30
CA PRO A 9 -6.28 38.50 31.37
C PRO A 9 -6.70 37.88 30.03
N ILE A 10 -7.10 38.72 29.07
CA ILE A 10 -7.31 38.34 27.66
C ILE A 10 -5.95 38.15 26.95
N LEU A 11 -4.96 37.57 27.64
CA LEU A 11 -3.66 37.24 27.07
C LEU A 11 -3.46 35.72 26.91
N GLY A 12 -4.34 34.90 27.50
CA GLY A 12 -4.27 33.44 27.41
C GLY A 12 -5.04 32.81 26.25
N LEU A 13 -5.81 33.59 25.46
CA LEU A 13 -6.70 33.04 24.43
C LEU A 13 -6.15 33.08 22.99
N LEU A 14 -4.93 33.58 22.77
CA LEU A 14 -4.31 33.62 21.43
C LEU A 14 -3.32 32.47 21.16
N GLY A 15 -3.13 31.56 22.13
CA GLY A 15 -2.15 30.47 22.03
C GLY A 15 -2.58 29.24 21.22
N ASN A 16 -3.82 29.19 20.75
CA ASN A 16 -4.30 28.12 19.88
C ASN A 16 -4.46 28.62 18.44
N ILE A 17 -3.38 29.20 17.90
CA ILE A 17 -3.20 29.22 16.46
C ILE A 17 -3.09 27.74 16.08
N ALA A 18 -4.00 27.26 15.24
CA ALA A 18 -4.01 25.91 14.74
C ALA A 18 -2.61 25.53 14.24
N ASN A 19 -1.88 24.74 15.04
CA ASN A 19 -0.77 23.96 14.53
C ASN A 19 -1.43 22.90 13.64
N ALA A 20 -1.61 23.21 12.36
CA ALA A 20 -1.63 22.15 11.38
C ALA A 20 -0.27 21.46 11.52
N ASP A 21 -0.27 20.17 11.87
CA ASP A 21 0.95 19.39 11.87
C ASP A 21 1.58 19.56 10.47
N ALA A 22 2.76 20.16 10.42
CA ALA A 22 3.50 20.28 9.17
C ALA A 22 3.88 18.87 8.75
N VAL A 23 3.08 18.25 7.88
CA VAL A 23 3.40 16.95 7.30
C VAL A 23 4.60 17.14 6.36
N PRO A 24 5.74 16.48 6.61
CA PRO A 24 6.88 16.58 5.72
C PRO A 24 6.49 16.13 4.32
N TRP A 25 7.03 16.79 3.28
CA TRP A 25 6.88 16.32 1.91
C TRP A 25 7.77 15.09 1.67
N GLU A 26 7.23 13.91 1.99
CA GLU A 26 7.92 12.63 1.84
C GLU A 26 7.89 12.15 0.39
N ARG A 27 8.97 12.44 -0.35
CA ARG A 27 9.14 11.91 -1.71
C ARG A 27 9.56 10.45 -1.68
N LEU A 28 9.13 9.70 -2.69
CA LEU A 28 9.65 8.36 -2.94
C LEU A 28 11.17 8.42 -3.18
N SER A 29 11.87 7.56 -2.47
CA SER A 29 13.30 7.34 -2.59
C SER A 29 13.52 5.93 -3.09
N ARG A 30 14.16 5.79 -4.26
CA ARG A 30 14.55 4.49 -4.83
C ARG A 30 15.30 3.62 -3.82
N ASN A 31 16.14 4.22 -2.99
CA ASN A 31 16.98 3.51 -2.03
C ASN A 31 16.23 3.05 -0.77
N ASP A 32 15.03 3.60 -0.52
CA ASP A 32 14.22 3.31 0.68
C ASP A 32 12.83 2.75 0.35
N SER A 33 12.56 2.45 -0.93
CA SER A 33 11.29 1.92 -1.41
C SER A 33 11.38 0.42 -1.72
N MET A 34 10.29 -0.30 -1.46
CA MET A 34 10.02 -1.65 -1.99
C MET A 34 8.69 -1.69 -2.73
N LEU A 35 8.55 -2.64 -3.65
CA LEU A 35 7.33 -2.85 -4.43
C LEU A 35 6.53 -4.04 -3.88
N LEU A 36 5.30 -3.79 -3.48
CA LEU A 36 4.35 -4.82 -3.06
C LEU A 36 3.31 -5.05 -4.17
N ILE A 37 3.24 -6.30 -4.64
CA ILE A 37 2.23 -6.79 -5.57
C ILE A 37 1.25 -7.63 -4.75
N LEU A 38 0.10 -7.05 -4.42
CA LEU A 38 -0.85 -7.63 -3.47
C LEU A 38 -2.07 -8.16 -4.23
N ASP A 39 -2.16 -9.47 -4.40
CA ASP A 39 -3.37 -10.13 -4.91
C ASP A 39 -3.87 -9.60 -6.27
N LEU A 40 -2.95 -9.19 -7.14
CA LEU A 40 -3.24 -8.85 -8.54
C LEU A 40 -3.54 -10.13 -9.36
N GLN A 41 -4.51 -10.92 -8.90
CA GLN A 41 -4.83 -12.27 -9.39
C GLN A 41 -5.85 -12.24 -10.53
N ILE A 42 -5.78 -13.24 -11.42
CA ILE A 42 -6.60 -13.29 -12.63
C ILE A 42 -8.11 -13.41 -12.37
N GLY A 43 -8.51 -14.02 -11.25
CA GLY A 43 -9.91 -14.14 -10.85
C GLY A 43 -10.41 -12.86 -10.20
N LEU A 44 -9.63 -12.27 -9.29
CA LEU A 44 -9.94 -10.99 -8.65
C LEU A 44 -10.04 -9.84 -9.67
N TYR A 45 -9.23 -9.87 -10.72
CA TYR A 45 -9.34 -8.94 -11.84
C TYR A 45 -10.75 -8.90 -12.47
N GLN A 46 -11.51 -10.00 -12.46
CA GLN A 46 -12.86 -10.04 -13.06
C GLN A 46 -13.92 -9.27 -12.24
N VAL A 47 -13.65 -9.04 -10.95
CA VAL A 47 -14.53 -8.29 -10.05
C VAL A 47 -14.18 -6.81 -9.94
N ALA A 48 -13.03 -6.38 -10.49
CA ALA A 48 -12.68 -4.97 -10.63
C ALA A 48 -13.53 -4.34 -11.74
N ARG A 49 -14.34 -3.33 -11.40
CA ARG A 49 -15.33 -2.71 -12.31
C ARG A 49 -15.34 -1.18 -12.29
N ASP A 50 -14.41 -0.59 -11.55
CA ASP A 50 -14.24 0.86 -11.42
C ASP A 50 -13.32 1.45 -12.50
N TRP A 51 -12.69 0.62 -13.33
CA TRP A 51 -11.80 1.00 -14.43
C TRP A 51 -12.11 0.24 -15.71
N ASP A 52 -11.69 0.80 -16.85
CA ASP A 52 -11.64 0.07 -18.11
C ASP A 52 -10.72 -1.17 -17.97
N PRO A 53 -11.18 -2.37 -18.34
CA PRO A 53 -10.41 -3.60 -18.12
C PRO A 53 -9.07 -3.59 -18.85
N THR A 54 -9.01 -3.10 -20.09
CA THR A 54 -7.74 -3.09 -20.84
C THR A 54 -6.72 -2.16 -20.19
N LEU A 55 -7.13 -0.95 -19.85
CA LEU A 55 -6.28 0.00 -19.12
C LEU A 55 -5.87 -0.54 -17.75
N TYR A 56 -6.78 -1.19 -17.04
CA TYR A 56 -6.51 -1.76 -15.72
C TYR A 56 -5.46 -2.88 -15.79
N ARG A 57 -5.57 -3.77 -16.79
CA ARG A 57 -4.55 -4.80 -17.05
C ARG A 57 -3.20 -4.17 -17.36
N ASP A 58 -3.16 -3.15 -18.21
CA ASP A 58 -1.90 -2.50 -18.59
C ASP A 58 -1.24 -1.81 -17.38
N ASN A 59 -2.03 -1.15 -16.53
CA ASN A 59 -1.55 -0.54 -15.29
C ASN A 59 -1.04 -1.57 -14.28
N MET A 60 -1.71 -2.73 -14.16
CA MET A 60 -1.27 -3.84 -13.33
C MET A 60 0.11 -4.36 -13.77
N ILE A 61 0.31 -4.53 -15.08
CA ILE A 61 1.61 -4.94 -15.63
C ILE A 61 2.66 -3.84 -15.48
N ALA A 62 2.29 -2.56 -15.66
CA ALA A 62 3.19 -1.43 -15.47
C ALA A 62 3.67 -1.31 -14.02
N HIS A 63 2.76 -1.46 -13.04
CA HIS A 63 3.10 -1.51 -11.61
C HIS A 63 4.09 -2.64 -11.33
N ALA A 64 3.80 -3.85 -11.82
CA ALA A 64 4.69 -4.98 -11.67
C ALA A 64 6.07 -4.70 -12.31
N ALA A 65 6.16 -4.00 -13.44
CA ALA A 65 7.43 -3.69 -14.10
C ALA A 65 8.32 -2.69 -13.31
N LEU A 66 7.76 -1.89 -12.39
CA LEU A 66 8.51 -0.90 -11.61
C LEU A 66 9.68 -1.51 -10.84
N GLY A 67 9.50 -2.74 -10.32
CA GLY A 67 10.53 -3.42 -9.54
C GLY A 67 11.80 -3.67 -10.34
N LYS A 68 11.66 -4.12 -11.61
CA LYS A 68 12.79 -4.25 -12.52
C LYS A 68 13.34 -2.92 -13.00
N LEU A 69 12.46 -1.97 -13.32
CA LEU A 69 12.87 -0.68 -13.89
C LEU A 69 13.74 0.12 -12.92
N PHE A 70 13.43 0.05 -11.62
CA PHE A 70 14.10 0.81 -10.57
C PHE A 70 14.95 -0.07 -9.64
N ASP A 71 15.18 -1.34 -9.96
CA ASP A 71 15.87 -2.32 -9.10
C ASP A 71 15.37 -2.30 -7.64
N LEU A 72 14.04 -2.31 -7.46
CA LEU A 72 13.41 -2.33 -6.14
C LEU A 72 13.30 -3.77 -5.62
N PRO A 73 13.42 -4.00 -4.30
CA PRO A 73 12.97 -5.25 -3.70
C PRO A 73 11.48 -5.45 -3.97
N VAL A 74 11.10 -6.67 -4.38
CA VAL A 74 9.71 -7.01 -4.70
C VAL A 74 9.22 -8.11 -3.78
N VAL A 75 8.02 -7.94 -3.22
CA VAL A 75 7.28 -8.99 -2.52
C VAL A 75 5.95 -9.15 -3.23
N MET A 76 5.59 -10.41 -3.51
CA MET A 76 4.33 -10.76 -4.14
C MET A 76 3.47 -11.55 -3.15
N THR A 77 2.16 -11.31 -3.15
CA THR A 77 1.20 -12.09 -2.36
C THR A 77 0.02 -12.53 -3.21
N THR A 78 -0.61 -13.63 -2.80
CA THR A 78 -1.92 -14.07 -3.32
C THR A 78 -2.82 -14.46 -2.17
N SER A 79 -4.13 -14.27 -2.36
CA SER A 79 -5.18 -14.81 -1.50
C SER A 79 -5.92 -15.95 -2.18
N ALA A 80 -5.90 -17.14 -1.59
CA ALA A 80 -6.59 -18.35 -2.04
C ALA A 80 -6.40 -18.65 -3.54
N GLU A 81 -5.14 -18.66 -4.02
CA GLU A 81 -4.82 -18.76 -5.46
C GLU A 81 -5.29 -20.06 -6.14
N THR A 82 -5.53 -21.13 -5.38
CA THR A 82 -6.08 -22.40 -5.87
C THR A 82 -7.60 -22.39 -6.00
N GLY A 83 -8.26 -21.35 -5.49
CA GLY A 83 -9.69 -21.13 -5.56
C GLY A 83 -10.11 -20.19 -6.70
N PRO A 84 -11.31 -19.58 -6.61
CA PRO A 84 -11.85 -18.69 -7.64
C PRO A 84 -10.99 -17.44 -7.91
N ASN A 85 -10.17 -17.02 -6.95
CA ASN A 85 -9.27 -15.87 -7.10
C ASN A 85 -8.18 -16.14 -8.15
N GLY A 86 -7.79 -17.41 -8.35
CA GLY A 86 -6.79 -17.82 -9.33
C GLY A 86 -5.36 -17.36 -9.02
N PRO A 87 -4.35 -17.73 -9.83
CA PRO A 87 -2.97 -17.29 -9.62
C PRO A 87 -2.75 -15.82 -10.02
N LEU A 88 -1.56 -15.30 -9.71
CA LEU A 88 -1.04 -14.10 -10.37
C LEU A 88 -0.87 -14.35 -11.88
N PRO A 89 -1.00 -13.31 -12.72
CA PRO A 89 -0.69 -13.35 -14.14
C PRO A 89 0.70 -13.95 -14.40
N ALA A 90 0.79 -14.83 -15.41
CA ALA A 90 2.03 -15.51 -15.76
C ALA A 90 3.14 -14.52 -16.14
N GLU A 91 2.78 -13.37 -16.70
CA GLU A 91 3.68 -12.27 -17.02
C GLU A 91 4.39 -11.72 -15.78
N ILE A 92 3.66 -11.52 -14.67
CA ILE A 92 4.22 -11.04 -13.40
C ILE A 92 5.15 -12.09 -12.80
N LEU A 93 4.73 -13.37 -12.78
CA LEU A 93 5.55 -14.46 -12.27
C LEU A 93 6.86 -14.63 -13.07
N LYS A 94 6.81 -14.44 -14.39
CA LYS A 94 8.00 -14.45 -15.26
C LYS A 94 8.93 -13.27 -15.02
N MET A 95 8.40 -12.11 -14.59
CA MET A 95 9.25 -10.99 -14.20
C MET A 95 10.06 -11.36 -12.95
N TYR A 96 9.45 -12.05 -11.99
CA TYR A 96 10.04 -12.28 -10.67
C TYR A 96 10.15 -13.76 -10.27
N PRO A 97 10.91 -14.58 -11.01
CA PRO A 97 10.97 -16.03 -10.79
C PRO A 97 11.61 -16.43 -9.45
N THR A 98 12.38 -15.53 -8.82
CA THR A 98 13.14 -15.79 -7.59
C THR A 98 12.72 -14.91 -6.41
N MET A 99 11.77 -13.99 -6.61
CA MET A 99 11.36 -13.09 -5.53
C MET A 99 10.32 -13.77 -4.63
N PRO A 100 10.21 -13.34 -3.36
CA PRO A 100 9.22 -13.88 -2.44
C PRO A 100 7.79 -13.80 -3.00
N LEU A 101 7.13 -14.96 -3.07
CA LEU A 101 5.71 -15.10 -3.34
C LEU A 101 5.04 -15.79 -2.15
N VAL A 102 4.27 -15.03 -1.37
CA VAL A 102 3.57 -15.55 -0.18
C VAL A 102 2.14 -15.92 -0.56
N LYS A 103 1.80 -17.20 -0.44
CA LYS A 103 0.50 -17.76 -0.82
C LYS A 103 -0.39 -17.91 0.42
N ARG A 104 -1.27 -16.94 0.65
CA ARG A 104 -2.21 -16.93 1.77
C ARG A 104 -3.43 -17.79 1.44
N GLN A 105 -3.90 -18.60 2.39
CA GLN A 105 -5.01 -19.54 2.19
C GLN A 105 -6.26 -19.19 3.04
N GLY A 106 -6.22 -18.10 3.80
CA GLY A 106 -7.38 -17.68 4.60
C GLY A 106 -7.35 -16.24 5.08
N GLU A 107 -6.17 -15.69 5.40
CA GLU A 107 -6.06 -14.30 5.81
C GLU A 107 -6.45 -13.38 4.66
N VAL A 108 -7.39 -12.47 4.90
CA VAL A 108 -7.83 -11.46 3.93
C VAL A 108 -6.89 -10.26 3.95
N ASP A 109 -6.61 -9.77 5.16
CA ASP A 109 -5.57 -8.79 5.44
C ASP A 109 -4.20 -9.45 5.24
N ALA A 110 -3.34 -8.82 4.46
CA ALA A 110 -2.02 -9.40 4.13
C ALA A 110 -1.06 -9.25 5.31
N TRP A 111 -1.24 -8.22 6.13
CA TRP A 111 -0.44 -7.92 7.30
C TRP A 111 -0.66 -8.93 8.43
N ASP A 112 -1.82 -9.59 8.50
CA ASP A 112 -2.08 -10.67 9.47
C ASP A 112 -1.16 -11.88 9.28
N ASN A 113 -0.70 -12.13 8.05
CA ASN A 113 0.18 -13.24 7.74
C ASN A 113 1.65 -12.97 8.14
N ALA A 114 2.21 -13.86 8.95
CA ALA A 114 3.57 -13.70 9.49
C ALA A 114 4.66 -13.71 8.41
N ASP A 115 4.49 -14.49 7.35
CA ASP A 115 5.46 -14.61 6.26
C ASP A 115 5.46 -13.36 5.37
N VAL A 116 4.30 -12.74 5.15
CA VAL A 116 4.21 -11.43 4.49
C VAL A 116 4.98 -10.37 5.29
N ARG A 117 4.74 -10.28 6.61
CA ARG A 117 5.48 -9.34 7.48
C ARG A 117 6.98 -9.61 7.45
N ALA A 118 7.38 -10.87 7.48
CA ALA A 118 8.78 -11.26 7.44
C ALA A 118 9.44 -10.88 6.10
N ALA A 119 8.78 -11.16 4.97
CA ALA A 119 9.28 -10.82 3.65
C ALA A 119 9.42 -9.30 3.46
N ILE A 120 8.42 -8.51 3.89
CA ILE A 120 8.48 -7.05 3.83
C ILE A 120 9.62 -6.52 4.71
N ARG A 121 9.71 -6.97 5.97
CA ARG A 121 10.79 -6.54 6.89
C ARG A 121 12.18 -6.93 6.39
N ALA A 122 12.33 -8.07 5.73
CA ALA A 122 13.60 -8.52 5.15
C ALA A 122 14.12 -7.58 4.05
N THR A 123 13.25 -6.79 3.41
CA THR A 123 13.69 -5.78 2.42
C THR A 123 14.47 -4.63 3.06
N GLY A 124 14.27 -4.38 4.36
CA GLY A 124 14.84 -3.24 5.08
C GLY A 124 14.36 -1.86 4.60
N LYS A 125 13.29 -1.80 3.80
CA LYS A 125 12.74 -0.56 3.22
C LYS A 125 11.65 0.01 4.10
N LYS A 126 11.55 1.34 4.15
CA LYS A 126 10.50 2.05 4.90
C LYS A 126 9.31 2.45 4.05
N GLN A 127 9.53 2.72 2.76
CA GLN A 127 8.49 3.13 1.83
C GLN A 127 7.97 1.89 1.08
N ILE A 128 6.65 1.71 1.07
CA ILE A 128 5.99 0.59 0.41
C ILE A 128 5.15 1.15 -0.74
N ILE A 129 5.52 0.78 -1.97
CA ILE A 129 4.74 1.09 -3.16
C ILE A 129 3.84 -0.11 -3.42
N VAL A 130 2.54 0.02 -3.15
CA VAL A 130 1.57 -1.08 -3.20
C VAL A 130 0.55 -0.88 -4.31
N ALA A 131 0.20 -1.97 -4.98
CA ALA A 131 -1.03 -2.07 -5.75
C ALA A 131 -1.64 -3.45 -5.53
N GLY A 132 -2.97 -3.50 -5.51
CA GLY A 132 -3.68 -4.75 -5.29
C GLY A 132 -5.17 -4.71 -5.63
N ILE A 133 -5.87 -5.82 -5.38
CA ILE A 133 -7.31 -5.99 -5.58
C ILE A 133 -7.90 -6.73 -4.37
N THR A 134 -9.02 -6.30 -3.76
CA THR A 134 -9.82 -5.09 -4.05
C THR A 134 -9.41 -3.91 -3.17
N THR A 135 -9.64 -2.69 -3.69
CA THR A 135 -9.15 -1.42 -3.11
C THR A 135 -9.48 -1.19 -1.63
N ASP A 136 -10.65 -1.65 -1.24
CA ASP A 136 -11.30 -1.42 0.04
C ASP A 136 -11.00 -2.49 1.09
N VAL A 137 -10.43 -3.63 0.67
CA VAL A 137 -10.24 -4.80 1.52
C VAL A 137 -8.78 -4.95 1.96
N PHE A 138 -7.81 -4.49 1.16
CA PHE A 138 -6.42 -4.58 1.56
C PHE A 138 -6.12 -3.69 2.76
N LYS A 139 -6.02 -4.33 3.92
CA LYS A 139 -5.30 -3.84 5.08
C LYS A 139 -4.15 -4.79 5.35
#